data_AF-X8DRA6-F1
#
_entry.id   AF-X8DRA6-F1
#
_cell.length_a   1.000
_cell.length_b   1.000
_cell.length_c   1.000
_cell.angle_alpha   90.00
_cell.angle_beta   90.00
_cell.angle_gamma   90.00
#
_symmetry.space_group_name_H-M   'P 1'
#
loop_
_entity.id
_entity.type
_entity.pdbx_description
1 polymer ?
#
loop_
_entity_poly.entity_id
_entity_poly.type
_entity_poly.pdbx_seq_one_letter_code
_entity_poly.pdbx_strand_id
1 'polypeptide(L)' 'MVAVVSLTWTVFTMGFNAVAGSNYGFLNRKPSTASLFDLMGPWPWYVVVATVLVLAVWALMTWPWERPATKTVTSQTTPR' A
#
# COMPACT_ATOMS: atom_id res chain seq x y z
N MET A 1 3.56 -4.34 -12.15
CA MET A 1 2.79 -5.57 -11.87
C MET A 1 2.04 -5.48 -10.54
N VAL A 2 2.72 -5.31 -9.39
CA VAL A 2 2.09 -5.29 -8.06
C VAL A 2 0.93 -4.30 -7.95
N ALA A 3 1.11 -3.04 -8.35
CA ALA A 3 0.03 -2.04 -8.28
C ALA A 3 -1.22 -2.43 -9.07
N VAL A 4 -1.05 -3.02 -10.27
CA VAL A 4 -2.17 -3.48 -11.11
C VAL A 4 -2.91 -4.63 -10.46
N VAL A 5 -2.18 -5.58 -9.87
CA VAL A 5 -2.76 -6.71 -9.12
C VAL A 5 -3.57 -6.19 -7.93
N SER A 6 -3.00 -5.26 -7.14
CA SER A 6 -3.69 -4.67 -5.99
C SER A 6 -4.96 -3.91 -6.39
N LEU A 7 -4.91 -3.12 -7.46
CA LEU A 7 -6.10 -2.40 -7.96
C LEU A 7 -7.19 -3.36 -8.44
N THR A 8 -6.81 -4.40 -9.19
CA THR A 8 -7.74 -5.42 -9.67
C THR A 8 -8.40 -6.14 -8.50
N TRP A 9 -7.60 -6.52 -7.50
CA TRP A 9 -8.09 -7.15 -6.28
C TRP A 9 -9.06 -6.23 -5.50
N THR A 10 -8.75 -4.94 -5.38
CA THR A 10 -9.61 -3.96 -4.70
C THR A 10 -10.97 -3.85 -5.39
N VAL A 11 -10.99 -3.68 -6.71
CA VAL A 11 -12.25 -3.57 -7.48
C VAL A 11 -13.09 -4.83 -7.35
N PHE A 12 -12.45 -6.01 -7.47
CA PHE A 12 -13.13 -7.29 -7.30
C PHE A 12 -13.73 -7.44 -5.90
N THR A 13 -12.93 -7.14 -4.86
CA THR A 13 -13.36 -7.25 -3.45
C THR A 13 -14.49 -6.28 -3.13
N MET A 14 -14.46 -5.06 -3.66
CA MET A 14 -15.56 -4.09 -3.50
C MET A 14 -16.87 -4.61 -4.11
N GLY A 15 -16.81 -5.21 -5.30
CA GLY A 15 -17.96 -5.83 -5.94
C GLY A 15 -18.49 -7.02 -5.13
N PHE A 16 -17.60 -7.92 -4.71
CA PHE A 16 -17.95 -9.05 -3.87
C PHE A 16 -18.59 -8.60 -2.54
N ASN A 17 -18.00 -7.61 -1.87
CA ASN A 17 -18.54 -7.06 -0.62
C ASN A 17 -19.97 -6.52 -0.79
N ALA A 18 -20.24 -5.85 -1.91
CA ALA A 18 -21.58 -5.34 -2.19
C ALA A 18 -22.60 -6.49 -2.37
N VAL A 19 -22.20 -7.58 -3.03
CA VAL A 19 -23.07 -8.75 -3.29
C VAL A 19 -23.27 -9.61 -2.04
N ALA A 20 -22.19 -9.88 -1.30
CA ALA A 20 -22.21 -10.73 -0.11
C ALA A 20 -22.67 -9.98 1.17
N GLY A 21 -22.89 -8.67 1.12
CA GLY A 21 -23.20 -7.84 2.28
C GLY A 21 -22.03 -7.64 3.26
N SER A 22 -20.85 -8.20 2.94
CA SER A 22 -19.64 -8.07 3.73
C SER A 22 -18.97 -6.71 3.53
N ASN A 23 -17.87 -6.50 4.25
CA ASN A 23 -17.06 -5.30 4.12
C ASN A 23 -15.60 -5.58 4.45
N TYR A 24 -15.02 -6.56 3.74
CA TYR A 24 -13.61 -6.90 3.89
C TYR A 24 -12.73 -5.72 3.49
N GLY A 25 -11.72 -5.44 4.32
CA GLY A 25 -10.81 -4.30 4.12
C GLY A 25 -11.45 -2.92 4.32
N PHE A 26 -12.71 -2.86 4.80
CA PHE A 26 -13.46 -1.62 4.96
C PHE A 26 -13.46 -0.73 3.70
N LEU A 27 -13.56 -1.35 2.51
CA LEU A 27 -13.50 -0.65 1.23
C LEU A 27 -14.84 0.02 0.86
N ASN A 28 -15.95 -0.58 1.27
CA ASN A 28 -17.29 -0.16 0.88
C ASN A 28 -17.92 0.79 1.90
N ARG A 29 -17.60 0.63 3.19
CA ARG A 29 -18.12 1.46 4.28
C ARG A 29 -17.16 1.50 5.47
N LYS A 30 -17.27 2.53 6.29
CA LYS A 30 -16.53 2.62 7.55
C LYS A 30 -17.09 1.61 8.57
N PRO A 31 -16.28 1.16 9.55
CA PRO A 31 -16.79 0.39 10.69
C PRO A 31 -17.90 1.17 11.41
N SER A 32 -18.83 0.46 12.06
CA SER A 32 -19.88 1.09 12.88
C SER A 32 -19.35 1.66 14.20
N THR A 33 -18.15 1.25 14.61
CA THR A 33 -17.45 1.73 15.81
C THR A 33 -16.53 2.89 15.46
N ALA A 34 -16.26 3.76 16.44
CA ALA A 34 -15.27 4.82 16.29
C ALA A 34 -13.91 4.25 15.85
N SER A 35 -13.35 4.82 14.79
CA SER A 35 -12.10 4.34 14.19
C SER A 35 -11.30 5.47 13.55
N LEU A 36 -10.04 5.20 13.20
CA LEU A 36 -9.18 6.19 12.54
C LEU A 36 -9.77 6.66 11.19
N PHE A 37 -10.58 5.83 10.53
CA PHE A 37 -11.26 6.17 9.28
C PHE A 37 -12.21 7.37 9.40
N ASP A 38 -12.67 7.69 10.61
CA ASP A 38 -13.54 8.84 10.84
C ASP A 38 -12.81 10.17 10.68
N LEU A 39 -11.49 10.19 10.92
CA LEU A 39 -10.64 11.36 10.72
C LEU A 39 -10.21 11.55 9.25
N MET A 40 -10.40 10.53 8.43
CA MET A 40 -9.87 10.47 7.06
C MET A 40 -10.89 10.96 6.01
N GLY A 41 -12.08 11.39 6.44
CA GLY A 41 -13.11 11.98 5.59
C GLY A 41 -14.21 11.02 5.13
N PRO A 42 -15.09 11.46 4.21
CA PRO A 42 -16.16 10.63 3.67
C PRO A 42 -15.61 9.59 2.68
N TRP A 43 -16.43 8.59 2.37
CA TRP A 43 -16.14 7.70 1.25
C TRP A 43 -16.18 8.49 -0.07
N PRO A 44 -15.28 8.26 -1.04
CA PRO A 44 -14.19 7.27 -1.05
C PRO A 44 -12.85 7.80 -0.52
N TRP A 45 -12.79 9.05 -0.03
CA TRP A 45 -11.53 9.70 0.34
C TRP A 45 -10.77 8.99 1.45
N TYR A 46 -11.46 8.46 2.46
CA TYR A 46 -10.77 7.71 3.52
C TYR A 46 -10.03 6.48 2.99
N VAL A 47 -10.54 5.82 1.93
CA VAL A 47 -9.91 4.65 1.31
C VAL A 47 -8.64 5.09 0.59
N VAL A 48 -8.67 6.23 -0.10
CA VAL A 48 -7.50 6.83 -0.75
C VAL A 48 -6.44 7.18 0.30
N VAL A 49 -6.83 7.91 1.35
CA VAL A 49 -5.91 8.30 2.43
C VAL A 49 -5.33 7.07 3.12
N ALA A 50 -6.13 6.04 3.40
CA ALA A 50 -5.67 4.80 4.02
C ALA A 50 -4.69 4.04 3.11
N THR A 51 -4.97 4.01 1.80
CA THR A 51 -4.07 3.39 0.82
C THR A 51 -2.72 4.09 0.79
N VAL A 52 -2.71 5.44 0.72
CA VAL A 52 -1.47 6.23 0.74
C VAL A 52 -0.72 6.01 2.05
N LEU A 53 -1.43 5.97 3.19
CA LEU A 53 -0.81 5.73 4.50
C LEU A 53 -0.14 4.36 4.57
N VAL A 54 -0.80 3.29 4.11
CA VAL A 54 -0.23 1.94 4.06
C VAL A 54 1.01 1.89 3.16
N LEU A 55 0.94 2.52 1.98
CA LEU A 55 2.08 2.60 1.06
C LEU A 55 3.25 3.38 1.67
N ALA A 56 2.97 4.48 2.37
CA ALA A 56 3.99 5.27 3.05
C ALA A 56 4.67 4.46 4.17
N VAL A 57 3.89 3.81 5.04
CA VAL A 57 4.43 2.96 6.11
C VAL A 57 5.25 1.81 5.54
N TRP A 58 4.74 1.11 4.53
CA TRP A 58 5.47 0.05 3.85
C TRP A 58 6.79 0.55 3.27
N ALA A 59 6.77 1.69 2.56
CA ALA A 59 7.98 2.28 1.98
C ALA A 59 8.99 2.67 3.06
N LEU A 60 8.55 3.26 4.18
CA LEU A 60 9.44 3.58 5.30
C LEU A 60 10.10 2.33 5.90
N MET A 61 9.39 1.20 5.94
CA MET A 61 9.91 -0.06 6.49
C MET A 61 10.88 -0.77 5.54
N THR A 62 10.72 -0.60 4.22
CA THR A 62 11.42 -1.39 3.18
C THR A 62 12.57 -0.62 2.53
N TRP A 63 12.32 0.63 2.15
CA TRP A 63 13.28 1.49 1.43
C TRP A 63 14.68 1.52 2.03
N PRO A 64 14.85 1.62 3.35
CA PRO A 64 16.18 1.69 3.93
C PRO A 64 17.08 0.50 3.55
N TRP A 65 16.52 -0.69 3.35
CA TRP A 65 17.26 -1.91 3.03
C TRP A 65 17.43 -2.15 1.52
N GLU A 66 16.71 -1.39 0.68
CA GLU A 66 16.86 -1.39 -0.77
C GLU A 66 17.90 -0.39 -1.28
N ARG A 67 18.53 0.39 -0.39
CA ARG A 67 19.59 1.33 -0.77
C ARG A 67 20.73 0.57 -1.47
N PRO A 68 21.07 0.90 -2.72
CA PRO A 68 22.16 0.23 -3.41
C PRO A 68 23.46 0.43 -2.63
N ALA A 69 24.10 -0.66 -2.22
CA ALA A 69 25.46 -0.60 -1.74
C ALA A 69 26.30 0.06 -2.83
N THR A 70 26.93 1.19 -2.50
CA THR A 70 27.90 1.84 -3.38
C THR A 70 28.86 0.77 -3.86
N LYS A 71 28.82 0.44 -5.16
CA LYS A 71 29.82 -0.46 -5.74
C LYS A 71 31.14 0.25 -5.58
N THR A 72 31.92 -0.12 -4.58
CA THR A 72 33.32 0.27 -4.48
C THR A 72 33.96 -0.26 -5.75
N VAL A 73 34.21 0.63 -6.71
CA VAL A 73 34.99 0.31 -7.90
C VAL A 73 36.40 0.05 -7.36
N THR A 74 36.66 -1.21 -7.01
CA THR A 74 38.02 -1.69 -6.81
C THR A 74 38.67 -1.61 -8.18
N SER A 75 39.34 -0.50 -8.45
CA SER A 75 40.31 -0.39 -9.53
C SER A 75 41.33 -1.50 -9.31
N GLN A 76 41.13 -2.65 -9.97
CA GLN A 76 42.14 -3.67 -10.08
C GLN A 76 43.26 -3.09 -10.94
N THR A 77 44.19 -2.39 -10.30
CA THR A 77 45.50 -2.09 -10.86
C THR A 77 46.18 -3.43 -11.10
N THR A 78 46.14 -3.90 -12.34
CA THR A 78 46.91 -5.05 -12.80
C THR A 78 48.36 -4.60 -12.95
N PRO A 79 49.32 -5.12 -12.18
CA PRO A 79 50.73 -4.90 -12.45
C PRO A 79 51.18 -5.93 -13.49
N ARG A 80 51.46 -5.47 -14.71
CA ARG A 80 52.36 -6.16 -15.65
C ARG A 80 53.18 -5.13 -16.40
#